data_AF-A0A519VEI1-F1
#
_entry.id   AF-A0A519VEI1-F1
#
_cell.length_a   1.000
_cell.length_b   1.000
_cell.length_c   1.000
_cell.angle_alpha   90.00
_cell.angle_beta   90.00
_cell.angle_gamma   90.00
#
_symmetry.space_group_name_H-M   'P 1'
#
loop_
_entity.id
_entity.type
_entity.pdbx_description
1 polymer ?
#
loop_
_entity_poly.entity_id
_entity_poly.type
_entity_poly.pdbx_seq_one_letter_code
_entity_poly.pdbx_strand_id
1 'polypeptide(L)' 'MIAWLRAHLRLLLLAVQFYTRLPVPAWVGYSEELLSQATVYFP' A
#
# COMPACT_ATOMS: atom_id res chain seq x y z
N MET A 1 -2.47 10.51 16.36
CA MET A 1 -2.46 9.03 16.53
C MET A 1 -3.04 8.27 15.32
N ILE A 2 -4.13 8.72 14.67
CA ILE A 2 -4.81 7.99 13.56
C ILE A 2 -4.07 8.04 12.20
N ALA A 3 -3.16 9.01 12.01
CA ALA A 3 -2.44 9.18 10.73
C ALA A 3 -1.51 8.00 10.40
N TRP A 4 -0.84 7.44 11.42
CA TRP A 4 0.06 6.30 11.27
C TRP A 4 -0.67 5.04 10.82
N LEU A 5 -1.89 4.80 11.34
CA LEU A 5 -2.69 3.65 10.95
C LEU A 5 -3.11 3.71 9.48
N ARG A 6 -3.46 4.91 9.00
CA ARG A 6 -3.78 5.14 7.59
C ARG A 6 -2.57 4.94 6.67
N ALA A 7 -1.37 5.29 7.12
CA ALA A 7 -0.14 5.05 6.34
C ALA A 7 0.15 3.55 6.20
N HIS A 8 0.07 2.78 7.28
CA HIS A 8 0.28 1.33 7.24
C HIS A 8 -0.80 0.61 6.42
N LEU A 9 -2.06 1.03 6.52
CA LEU A 9 -3.14 0.49 5.69
C LEU A 9 -2.91 0.76 4.20
N ARG A 10 -2.34 1.92 3.82
CA ARG A 10 -1.97 2.18 2.43
C ARG A 10 -0.90 1.23 1.94
N LEU A 11 0.17 1.02 2.72
CA LEU A 11 1.25 0.08 2.35
C LEU A 11 0.72 -1.35 2.19
N LEU A 12 -0.13 -1.80 3.12
CA LEU A 12 -0.75 -3.14 3.06
C LEU A 12 -1.65 -3.31 1.84
N LEU A 13 -2.55 -2.36 1.59
CA LEU A 13 -3.45 -2.41 0.43
C LEU A 13 -2.67 -2.34 -0.89
N LEU A 14 -1.58 -1.57 -0.94
CA LEU A 14 -0.74 -1.43 -2.11
C LEU A 14 0.04 -2.72 -2.39
N ALA A 15 0.59 -3.37 -1.37
CA ALA A 15 1.18 -4.70 -1.49
C ALA A 15 0.13 -5.74 -1.95
N VAL A 16 -1.07 -5.74 -1.35
CA VAL A 16 -2.16 -6.63 -1.76
C VAL A 16 -2.57 -6.38 -3.22
N GLN A 17 -2.70 -5.13 -3.66
CA GLN A 17 -2.94 -4.80 -5.07
C GLN A 17 -1.84 -5.36 -5.97
N PHE A 18 -0.57 -5.21 -5.59
CA PHE A 18 0.54 -5.72 -6.38
C PHE A 18 0.49 -7.25 -6.53
N TYR A 19 0.22 -7.96 -5.43
CA TYR A 19 0.13 -9.42 -5.44
C TYR A 19 -1.13 -9.96 -6.12
N THR A 20 -2.28 -9.34 -5.87
CA THR A 20 -3.59 -9.88 -6.27
C THR A 20 -4.19 -9.24 -7.50
N ARG A 21 -3.60 -8.13 -7.99
CA ARG A 21 -4.14 -7.26 -9.05
C ARG A 21 -5.56 -6.76 -8.79
N LEU A 22 -6.04 -6.81 -7.55
CA LEU A 22 -7.34 -6.28 -7.17
C LEU A 22 -7.31 -4.74 -7.20
N PRO A 23 -8.36 -4.11 -7.74
CA PRO A 23 -8.45 -2.65 -7.73
C PRO A 23 -8.62 -2.17 -6.27
N VAL A 24 -7.65 -1.41 -5.76
CA VAL A 24 -7.78 -0.74 -4.47
C VAL A 24 -8.51 0.60 -4.61
N PRO A 25 -9.08 1.13 -3.52
CA PRO A 25 -9.78 2.42 -3.54
C PRO A 25 -8.89 3.57 -4.04
N ALA A 26 -9.43 4.47 -4.86
CA ALA A 26 -8.68 5.57 -5.47
C ALA A 26 -7.99 6.52 -4.47
N TRP A 27 -8.49 6.61 -3.23
CA TRP A 27 -7.87 7.41 -2.15
C TRP A 27 -6.57 6.81 -1.60
N VAL A 28 -6.31 5.51 -1.83
CA VAL A 28 -5.03 4.87 -1.52
C VAL A 28 -3.96 5.41 -2.46
N GLY A 29 -4.33 5.63 -3.73
CA GLY A 29 -3.43 6.08 -4.79
C GLY A 29 -2.40 5.02 -5.16
N TYR A 30 -2.07 4.92 -6.44
CA TYR A 30 -0.87 4.20 -6.86
C TYR A 30 0.31 5.16 -6.69
N SER A 31 1.22 4.86 -5.77
CA SER A 31 2.45 5.63 -5.57
C SER A 31 3.64 4.66 -5.57
N GLU A 32 4.52 4.80 -6.56
CA GLU A 32 5.74 3.99 -6.69
C GLU A 32 6.66 4.15 -5.47
N GLU A 33 6.61 5.30 -4.81
CA GLU A 33 7.40 5.59 -3.62
C GLU A 33 6.90 4.78 -2.41
N LEU A 34 5.59 4.60 -2.28
CA LEU A 34 4.99 3.71 -1.28
C LEU A 34 5.23 2.24 -1.63
N LEU A 35 5.26 1.87 -2.91
CA LEU A 35 5.61 0.52 -3.36
C LEU A 35 7.05 0.18 -2.97
N SER A 36 7.98 1.11 -3.18
CA SER A 36 9.39 0.97 -2.80
C SER A 36 9.59 0.91 -1.27
N GLN A 37 8.74 1.54 -0.47
CA GLN A 37 8.74 1.33 0.98
C GLN A 37 8.08 0.01 1.38
N ALA A 38 7.08 -0.45 0.63
CA ALA A 38 6.45 -1.73 0.85
C ALA A 38 7.38 -2.90 0.52
N THR A 39 8.56 -2.70 -0.11
CA THR A 39 9.59 -3.73 -0.42
C THR A 39 9.95 -4.62 0.78
N VAL A 40 9.78 -4.13 2.02
CA VAL A 40 9.93 -4.92 3.25
C VAL A 40 8.93 -6.10 3.36
N TYR A 41 7.78 -5.99 2.70
CA TYR A 41 6.74 -7.03 2.60
C TYR A 41 6.84 -7.87 1.32
N PHE A 42 7.80 -7.58 0.44
CA PHE A 42 8.10 -8.43 -0.70
C PHE A 42 9.15 -9.45 -0.24
N PRO A 43 8.94 -10.76 -0.50
CA PRO A 43 9.88 -11.81 -0.15
C PRO A 43 11.14 -11.75 -1.01
#